data_AF-A0A3D3C026-F1
#
_entry.id   AF-A0A3D3C026-F1
#
_cell.length_a   1.000
_cell.length_b   1.000
_cell.length_c   1.000
_cell.angle_alpha   90.00
_cell.angle_beta   90.00
_cell.angle_gamma   90.00
#
_symmetry.space_group_name_H-M   'P 1'
#
loop_
_entity.id
_entity.type
_entity.pdbx_description
1 polymer ?
#
loop_
_entity_poly.entity_id
_entity_poly.type
_entity_poly.pdbx_seq_one_letter_code
_entity_poly.pdbx_strand_id
1 'polypeptide(L)'
;REEVVTAQTGHDTFVLSSEHFSSRLIREEQIASFKSFLLTLFADFDIACYLRRQDRMAVSRHNEVLRAGFAEPILPNVQASESLPLLFDFEALLTRWSKLAGQLALKPRIYDKRALVDGDVVDDFSKTFLHTRLPERPLRQANVALSKPAQDALHMFNTAMGPKTRQALSQARRKLSQYLEIHAPGQGRQPTSDEAKKFYTFFKQGNDRVARTFFKEEILFPEDFDYEYPEIEDSKDHTGAQLLAQYFEHLIEAQPESMSRE
;
A
#
# COMPACT_ATOMS: atom_id res chain seq x y z
N ARG A 1 -24.97 1.90 9.04
CA ARG A 1 -26.03 2.84 9.51
C ARG A 1 -26.52 2.43 10.89
N GLU A 2 -27.01 1.20 11.06
CA GLU A 2 -27.47 0.70 12.37
C GLU A 2 -26.39 0.79 13.47
N GLU A 3 -25.15 0.43 13.14
CA GLU A 3 -24.00 0.57 14.06
C GLU A 3 -23.82 2.01 14.55
N VAL A 4 -23.89 2.98 13.64
CA VAL A 4 -23.77 4.41 13.95
C VAL A 4 -24.93 4.87 14.82
N VAL A 5 -26.17 4.55 14.44
CA VAL A 5 -27.38 4.94 15.19
C VAL A 5 -27.34 4.38 16.62
N THR A 6 -26.88 3.13 16.78
CA THR A 6 -26.76 2.50 18.11
C THR A 6 -25.71 3.21 18.97
N ALA A 7 -24.54 3.48 18.39
CA ALA A 7 -23.41 4.08 19.11
C ALA A 7 -23.57 5.58 19.40
N GLN A 8 -24.38 6.30 18.61
CA GLN A 8 -24.65 7.74 18.77
C GLN A 8 -25.28 8.12 20.12
N THR A 9 -25.76 7.15 20.89
CA THR A 9 -26.27 7.35 22.25
C THR A 9 -25.18 7.72 23.27
N GLY A 10 -23.91 7.45 22.97
CA GLY A 10 -22.78 7.75 23.88
C GLY A 10 -21.49 8.16 23.18
N HIS A 11 -21.51 8.35 21.86
CA HIS A 11 -20.34 8.73 21.06
C HIS A 11 -20.74 9.83 20.08
N ASP A 12 -19.92 10.87 19.98
CA ASP A 12 -20.10 11.99 19.05
C ASP A 12 -19.18 11.89 17.82
N THR A 13 -18.07 11.16 17.95
CA THR A 13 -17.01 11.08 16.95
C THR A 13 -16.88 9.66 16.40
N PHE A 14 -16.87 9.53 15.07
CA PHE A 14 -16.82 8.27 14.37
C PHE A 14 -15.65 8.24 13.40
N VAL A 15 -14.91 7.13 13.37
CA VAL A 15 -13.83 6.91 12.41
C VAL A 15 -14.27 5.89 11.38
N LEU A 16 -14.37 6.30 10.12
CA LEU A 16 -14.63 5.43 8.99
C LEU A 16 -13.34 5.25 8.20
N SER A 17 -12.83 4.02 8.10
CA SER A 17 -11.60 3.72 7.36
C SER A 17 -11.82 2.59 6.36
N SER A 18 -11.36 2.78 5.13
CA SER A 18 -11.31 1.72 4.12
C SER A 18 -10.21 2.01 3.11
N GLU A 19 -9.37 1.02 2.82
CA GLU A 19 -8.39 1.08 1.72
C GLU A 19 -9.05 1.27 0.34
N HIS A 20 -10.34 0.95 0.22
CA HIS A 20 -11.08 1.04 -1.03
C HIS A 20 -11.61 2.44 -1.32
N PHE A 21 -11.57 3.36 -0.37
CA PHE A 21 -12.01 4.73 -0.60
C PHE A 21 -11.18 5.39 -1.71
N SER A 22 -9.85 5.28 -1.66
CA SER A 22 -8.98 5.90 -2.68
C SER A 22 -9.09 5.24 -4.06
N SER A 23 -9.38 3.93 -4.12
CA SER A 23 -9.30 3.14 -5.36
C SER A 23 -10.65 2.79 -6.01
N ARG A 24 -11.77 2.84 -5.28
CA ARG A 24 -13.10 2.44 -5.82
C ARG A 24 -14.11 3.58 -5.95
N LEU A 25 -13.98 4.65 -5.16
CA LEU A 25 -14.82 5.84 -5.28
C LEU A 25 -14.22 6.80 -6.31
N ILE A 26 -14.41 6.47 -7.59
CA ILE A 26 -13.79 7.20 -8.71
C ILE A 26 -14.79 8.12 -9.39
N ARG A 27 -16.03 7.66 -9.62
CA ARG A 27 -17.03 8.43 -10.38
C ARG A 27 -17.67 9.49 -9.49
N GLU A 28 -17.95 10.66 -10.08
CA GLU A 28 -18.54 11.80 -9.36
C GLU A 28 -19.89 11.43 -8.73
N GLU A 29 -20.71 10.64 -9.41
CA GLU A 29 -22.00 10.14 -8.88
C GLU A 29 -21.84 9.28 -7.61
N GLN A 30 -20.81 8.44 -7.57
CA GLN A 30 -20.52 7.58 -6.41
C GLN A 30 -20.10 8.43 -5.22
N ILE A 31 -19.29 9.46 -5.48
CA ILE A 31 -18.83 10.43 -4.49
C ILE A 31 -19.99 11.26 -3.96
N ALA A 32 -20.86 11.76 -4.84
CA ALA A 32 -22.05 12.51 -4.45
C ALA A 32 -23.01 11.66 -3.63
N SER A 33 -23.28 10.41 -4.04
CA SER A 33 -24.10 9.46 -3.30
C SER A 33 -23.52 9.16 -1.92
N PHE A 34 -22.20 8.94 -1.83
CA PHE A 34 -21.52 8.70 -0.57
C PHE A 34 -21.58 9.92 0.36
N LYS A 35 -21.36 11.13 -0.18
CA LYS A 35 -21.54 12.39 0.57
C LYS A 35 -22.95 12.49 1.15
N SER A 36 -23.98 12.32 0.31
CA SER A 36 -25.37 12.39 0.73
C SER A 36 -25.66 11.37 1.83
N PHE A 37 -25.12 10.15 1.71
CA PHE A 37 -25.23 9.14 2.75
C PHE A 37 -24.56 9.57 4.07
N LEU A 38 -23.34 10.09 4.04
CA LEU A 38 -22.64 10.57 5.24
C LEU A 38 -23.40 11.71 5.93
N LEU A 39 -23.95 12.65 5.16
CA LEU A 39 -24.75 13.77 5.69
C LEU A 39 -26.09 13.32 6.28
N THR A 40 -26.56 12.10 6.02
CA THR A 40 -27.71 11.53 6.76
C THR A 40 -27.34 11.04 8.16
N LEU A 41 -26.04 10.91 8.47
CA LEU A 41 -25.55 10.32 9.71
C LEU A 41 -24.75 11.31 10.55
N PHE A 42 -24.06 12.27 9.93
CA PHE A 42 -23.11 13.17 10.57
C PHE A 42 -23.38 14.62 10.13
N ALA A 43 -23.22 15.55 11.07
CA ALA A 43 -23.36 16.99 10.79
C ALA A 43 -22.21 17.50 9.92
N ASP A 44 -21.01 17.00 10.17
CA ASP A 44 -19.77 17.28 9.47
C ASP A 44 -18.88 16.03 9.45
N PHE A 45 -17.80 16.10 8.67
CA PHE A 45 -16.75 15.09 8.67
C PHE A 45 -15.49 15.66 8.06
N ASP A 46 -14.34 15.24 8.58
CA ASP A 46 -13.03 15.46 7.98
C ASP A 46 -12.58 14.24 7.17
N ILE A 47 -11.75 14.48 6.16
CA ILE A 47 -11.08 13.43 5.40
C ILE A 47 -9.59 13.48 5.70
N ALA A 48 -9.08 12.43 6.35
CA ALA A 48 -7.66 12.18 6.48
C ALA A 48 -7.14 11.44 5.23
N CYS A 49 -6.11 11.98 4.57
CA CYS A 49 -5.47 11.32 3.43
C CYS A 49 -3.95 11.33 3.57
N TYR A 50 -3.35 10.18 3.84
CA TYR A 50 -1.90 10.05 3.99
C TYR A 50 -1.26 9.73 2.64
N LEU A 51 -0.41 10.64 2.16
CA LEU A 51 0.30 10.53 0.90
C LEU A 51 1.72 10.02 1.13
N ARG A 52 2.12 9.00 0.39
CA ARG A 52 3.47 8.43 0.42
C ARG A 52 4.14 8.68 -0.92
N ARG A 53 5.41 9.09 -0.94
CA ARG A 53 6.15 9.31 -2.20
C ARG A 53 5.99 8.11 -3.13
N GLN A 54 5.68 8.37 -4.40
CA GLN A 54 5.12 7.38 -5.33
C GLN A 54 6.00 6.13 -5.50
N ASP A 55 7.32 6.29 -5.61
CA ASP A 55 8.31 5.21 -5.65
C ASP A 55 8.26 4.33 -4.39
N ARG A 56 8.27 4.94 -3.19
CA ARG A 56 8.15 4.22 -1.91
C ARG A 56 6.81 3.50 -1.79
N MET A 57 5.74 4.10 -2.31
CA MET A 57 4.42 3.47 -2.37
C MET A 57 4.43 2.25 -3.30
N ALA A 58 5.06 2.35 -4.48
CA ALA A 58 5.21 1.26 -5.43
C ALA A 58 6.01 0.09 -4.83
N VAL A 59 7.13 0.36 -4.16
CA VAL A 59 7.93 -0.64 -3.42
C VAL A 59 7.08 -1.34 -2.37
N SER A 60 6.34 -0.59 -1.55
CA SER A 60 5.48 -1.15 -0.51
C SER A 60 4.40 -2.07 -1.09
N ARG A 61 3.76 -1.64 -2.20
CA ARG A 61 2.69 -2.37 -2.87
C ARG A 61 3.19 -3.64 -3.55
N HIS A 62 4.42 -3.65 -4.07
CA HIS A 62 4.95 -4.80 -4.80
C HIS A 62 4.86 -6.11 -4.01
N ASN A 63 5.16 -6.07 -2.70
CA ASN A 63 5.05 -7.24 -1.82
C ASN A 63 3.60 -7.76 -1.73
N GLU A 64 2.62 -6.86 -1.58
CA GLU A 64 1.20 -7.23 -1.54
C GLU A 64 0.71 -7.81 -2.87
N VAL A 65 1.17 -7.25 -3.99
CA VAL A 65 0.85 -7.69 -5.35
C VAL A 65 1.39 -9.11 -5.61
N LEU A 66 2.63 -9.39 -5.22
CA LEU A 66 3.20 -10.75 -5.29
C LEU A 66 2.39 -11.74 -4.44
N ARG A 67 2.01 -11.37 -3.21
CA ARG A 67 1.19 -12.22 -2.32
C ARG A 67 -0.22 -12.44 -2.85
N ALA A 68 -0.78 -11.44 -3.54
CA ALA A 68 -2.08 -11.55 -4.21
C ALA A 68 -2.02 -12.42 -5.48
N GLY A 69 -0.82 -12.77 -5.95
CA GLY A 69 -0.61 -13.71 -7.05
C GLY A 69 -0.33 -13.09 -8.39
N PHE A 70 0.07 -11.83 -8.40
CA PHE A 70 0.51 -11.14 -9.61
C PHE A 70 2.03 -11.21 -9.73
N ALA A 71 2.54 -11.03 -10.94
CA ALA A 71 3.96 -10.97 -11.26
C ALA A 71 4.26 -9.64 -11.99
N GLU A 72 3.79 -8.54 -11.40
CA GLU A 72 4.00 -7.19 -11.92
C GLU A 72 5.37 -6.67 -11.48
N PRO A 73 6.03 -5.79 -12.27
CA PRO A 73 7.26 -5.11 -11.85
C PRO A 73 7.01 -4.23 -10.62
N ILE A 74 8.08 -3.89 -9.88
CA ILE A 74 7.99 -3.00 -8.71
C ILE A 74 7.38 -1.65 -9.09
N LEU A 75 7.98 -1.02 -10.10
CA LEU A 75 7.50 0.24 -10.63
C LEU A 75 6.54 -0.07 -11.78
N PRO A 76 5.26 0.35 -11.68
CA PRO A 76 4.30 0.12 -12.75
C PRO A 76 4.67 0.93 -13.99
N ASN A 77 4.34 0.40 -15.17
CA ASN A 77 4.54 1.11 -16.42
C ASN A 77 3.50 2.23 -16.59
N VAL A 78 3.89 3.46 -16.23
CA VAL A 78 3.04 4.65 -16.35
C VAL A 78 2.76 5.01 -17.81
N GLN A 79 3.69 4.72 -18.72
CA GLN A 79 3.57 5.08 -20.14
C GLN A 79 2.62 4.18 -20.93
N ALA A 80 2.16 3.07 -20.33
CA ALA A 80 1.23 2.14 -20.99
C ALA A 80 -0.21 2.69 -21.12
N SER A 81 -0.50 3.86 -20.55
CA SER A 81 -1.83 4.48 -20.51
C SER A 81 -1.74 5.96 -20.85
N GLU A 82 -2.77 6.50 -21.49
CA GLU A 82 -2.90 7.96 -21.73
C GLU A 82 -3.09 8.76 -20.44
N SER A 83 -3.57 8.10 -19.38
CA SER A 83 -3.79 8.69 -18.05
C SER A 83 -2.84 8.10 -17.01
N LEU A 84 -2.44 8.95 -16.06
CA LEU A 84 -1.66 8.53 -14.90
C LEU A 84 -2.45 7.47 -14.10
N PRO A 85 -1.78 6.45 -13.53
CA PRO A 85 -2.47 5.49 -12.70
C PRO A 85 -3.05 6.18 -11.46
N LEU A 86 -4.36 6.04 -11.25
CA LEU A 86 -5.14 6.73 -10.21
C LEU A 86 -4.56 6.59 -8.80
N LEU A 87 -3.83 5.50 -8.53
CA LEU A 87 -3.22 5.23 -7.24
C LEU A 87 -2.07 6.20 -6.90
N PHE A 88 -1.39 6.73 -7.91
CA PHE A 88 -0.20 7.57 -7.77
C PHE A 88 -0.45 9.05 -8.14
N ASP A 89 -1.59 9.34 -8.79
CA ASP A 89 -2.02 10.69 -9.12
C ASP A 89 -2.71 11.36 -7.92
N PHE A 90 -1.90 11.94 -7.04
CA PHE A 90 -2.37 12.59 -5.81
C PHE A 90 -3.16 13.86 -6.07
N GLU A 91 -2.88 14.57 -7.15
CA GLU A 91 -3.68 15.74 -7.50
C GLU A 91 -5.10 15.34 -7.89
N ALA A 92 -5.25 14.36 -8.78
CA ALA A 92 -6.57 13.86 -9.16
C ALA A 92 -7.32 13.29 -7.95
N LEU A 93 -6.62 12.52 -7.10
CA LEU A 93 -7.17 11.98 -5.87
C LEU A 93 -7.71 13.09 -4.95
N LEU A 94 -6.88 14.08 -4.60
CA LEU A 94 -7.29 15.13 -3.66
C LEU A 94 -8.33 16.08 -4.27
N THR A 95 -8.26 16.39 -5.56
CA THR A 95 -9.27 17.19 -6.26
C THR A 95 -10.63 16.50 -6.19
N ARG A 96 -10.66 15.20 -6.47
CA ARG A 96 -11.87 14.39 -6.43
C ARG A 96 -12.48 14.33 -5.03
N TRP A 97 -11.66 14.15 -3.99
CA TRP A 97 -12.14 14.15 -2.60
C TRP A 97 -12.49 15.54 -2.07
N SER A 98 -11.86 16.60 -2.58
CA SER A 98 -12.23 17.98 -2.28
C SER A 98 -13.64 18.32 -2.77
N LYS A 99 -14.07 17.76 -3.92
CA LYS A 99 -15.47 17.87 -4.38
C LYS A 99 -16.45 17.24 -3.41
N LEU A 100 -16.03 16.18 -2.69
CA LEU A 100 -16.87 15.48 -1.72
C LEU A 100 -17.10 16.36 -0.48
N ALA A 101 -16.05 16.71 0.26
CA ALA A 101 -16.19 17.34 1.58
C ALA A 101 -16.00 18.86 1.58
N GLY A 102 -15.59 19.44 0.45
CA GLY A 102 -14.99 20.77 0.43
C GLY A 102 -13.51 20.71 0.79
N GLN A 103 -12.74 21.68 0.30
CA GLN A 103 -11.28 21.69 0.46
C GLN A 103 -10.85 21.79 1.94
N LEU A 104 -11.61 22.48 2.79
CA LEU A 104 -11.28 22.68 4.20
C LEU A 104 -11.39 21.39 5.03
N ALA A 105 -12.30 20.50 4.66
CA ALA A 105 -12.48 19.21 5.33
C ALA A 105 -11.44 18.17 4.88
N LEU A 106 -10.77 18.38 3.74
CA LEU A 106 -9.71 17.51 3.26
C LEU A 106 -8.36 17.91 3.89
N LYS A 107 -7.85 17.06 4.77
CA LYS A 107 -6.62 17.29 5.54
C LYS A 107 -5.55 16.26 5.12
N PRO A 108 -4.89 16.44 3.96
CA PRO A 108 -3.86 15.52 3.53
C PRO A 108 -2.63 15.63 4.42
N ARG A 109 -1.91 14.53 4.59
CA ARG A 109 -0.70 14.42 5.42
C ARG A 109 0.37 13.62 4.71
N ILE A 110 1.63 13.85 5.06
CA ILE A 110 2.77 13.11 4.50
C ILE A 110 3.00 11.85 5.33
N TYR A 111 2.94 10.69 4.68
CA TYR A 111 3.28 9.40 5.26
C TYR A 111 4.80 9.20 5.23
N ASP A 112 5.49 9.88 6.14
CA ASP A 112 6.94 9.77 6.35
C ASP A 112 7.23 9.87 7.85
N LYS A 113 8.12 9.03 8.37
CA LYS A 113 8.48 9.03 9.79
C LYS A 113 9.02 10.39 10.27
N ARG A 114 9.63 11.18 9.39
CA ARG A 114 10.14 12.53 9.67
C ARG A 114 9.01 13.57 9.77
N ALA A 115 7.86 13.30 9.15
CA ALA A 115 6.72 14.23 9.09
C ALA A 115 5.57 13.84 10.05
N LEU A 116 5.47 12.56 10.41
CA LEU A 116 4.46 12.05 11.32
C LEU A 116 4.84 12.35 12.78
N VAL A 117 3.83 12.64 13.60
CA VAL A 117 3.97 12.73 15.07
C VAL A 117 4.58 11.43 15.59
N ASP A 118 5.67 11.55 16.36
CA ASP A 118 6.45 10.45 16.93
C ASP A 118 6.89 9.39 15.89
N GLY A 119 6.88 9.74 14.60
CA GLY A 119 7.18 8.85 13.49
C GLY A 119 6.13 7.75 13.25
N ASP A 120 4.93 7.86 13.81
CA ASP A 120 3.86 6.86 13.70
C ASP A 120 2.55 7.46 13.16
N VAL A 121 1.94 6.78 12.19
CA VAL A 121 0.73 7.27 11.52
C VAL A 121 -0.49 7.30 12.43
N VAL A 122 -0.55 6.39 13.40
CA VAL A 122 -1.69 6.33 14.32
C VAL A 122 -1.55 7.39 15.40
N ASP A 123 -0.34 7.68 15.88
CA ASP A 123 -0.11 8.81 16.78
C ASP A 123 -0.36 10.15 16.08
N ASP A 124 0.09 10.30 14.82
CA ASP A 124 -0.22 11.47 13.99
C ASP A 124 -1.73 11.63 13.77
N PHE A 125 -2.44 10.54 13.45
CA PHE A 125 -3.89 10.56 13.29
C PHE A 125 -4.59 10.94 14.59
N SER A 126 -4.21 10.30 15.69
CA SER A 126 -4.82 10.52 17.01
C SER A 126 -4.65 11.95 17.47
N LYS A 127 -3.45 12.51 17.34
CA LYS A 127 -3.17 13.89 17.73
C LYS A 127 -3.87 14.91 16.82
N THR A 128 -3.88 14.65 15.51
CA THR A 128 -4.33 15.62 14.51
C THR A 128 -5.84 15.63 14.32
N PHE A 129 -6.49 14.46 14.37
CA PHE A 129 -7.91 14.31 14.05
C PHE A 129 -8.78 14.01 15.26
N LEU A 130 -8.28 13.23 16.22
CA LEU A 130 -9.05 12.84 17.41
C LEU A 130 -8.76 13.71 18.63
N HIS A 131 -7.67 14.47 18.60
CA HIS A 131 -7.18 15.28 19.72
C HIS A 131 -7.11 14.51 21.05
N THR A 132 -6.82 13.20 20.95
CA THR A 132 -6.76 12.30 22.10
C THR A 132 -5.45 11.51 22.07
N ARG A 133 -5.07 10.97 23.22
CA ARG A 133 -3.96 10.03 23.31
C ARG A 133 -4.54 8.62 23.31
N LEU A 134 -4.12 7.81 22.35
CA LEU A 134 -4.47 6.39 22.36
C LEU A 134 -3.73 5.66 23.48
N PRO A 135 -4.33 4.60 24.05
CA PRO A 135 -3.64 3.74 25.00
C PRO A 135 -2.37 3.15 24.38
N GLU A 136 -1.43 2.72 25.23
CA GLU A 136 -0.23 2.04 24.75
C GLU A 136 -0.59 0.85 23.89
N ARG A 137 0.05 0.77 22.73
CA ARG A 137 -0.18 -0.29 21.74
C ARG A 137 0.99 -1.26 21.83
N PRO A 138 0.74 -2.58 21.77
CA PRO A 138 1.84 -3.53 21.65
C PRO A 138 2.66 -3.18 20.42
N LEU A 139 3.98 -3.36 20.50
CA LEU A 139 4.87 -3.21 19.35
C LEU A 139 4.30 -4.06 18.22
N ARG A 140 3.86 -3.41 17.13
CA ARG A 140 3.42 -4.13 15.95
C ARG A 140 4.62 -4.91 15.45
N GLN A 141 4.46 -6.21 15.23
CA GLN A 141 5.33 -6.90 14.28
C GLN A 141 5.17 -6.15 12.96
N ALA A 142 6.20 -5.44 12.54
CA ALA A 142 6.24 -4.90 11.19
C ALA A 142 6.00 -6.09 10.26
N ASN A 143 5.09 -5.94 9.28
CA ASN A 143 4.92 -6.95 8.24
C ASN A 143 6.32 -7.28 7.72
N VAL A 144 6.80 -8.48 8.00
CA VAL A 144 8.16 -8.86 7.67
C VAL A 144 8.22 -8.80 6.14
N ALA A 145 9.02 -7.86 5.64
CA ALA A 145 9.22 -7.75 4.22
C ALA A 145 9.83 -9.08 3.75
N LEU A 146 9.30 -9.61 2.65
CA LEU A 146 9.96 -10.71 1.97
C LEU A 146 11.28 -10.19 1.43
N SER A 147 12.37 -10.90 1.72
CA SER A 147 13.65 -10.61 1.11
C SER A 147 13.55 -10.67 -0.43
N LYS A 148 14.49 -10.05 -1.13
CA LYS A 148 14.58 -10.15 -2.60
C LYS A 148 14.49 -11.60 -3.11
N PRO A 149 15.26 -12.58 -2.59
CA PRO A 149 15.12 -14.00 -2.93
C PRO A 149 13.68 -14.55 -2.80
N ALA A 150 13.00 -14.19 -1.71
CA ALA A 150 11.62 -14.63 -1.47
C ALA A 150 10.63 -13.97 -2.45
N GLN A 151 10.85 -12.71 -2.81
CA GLN A 151 10.06 -12.03 -3.85
C GLN A 151 10.28 -12.67 -5.21
N ASP A 152 11.51 -13.02 -5.56
CA ASP A 152 11.84 -13.72 -6.82
C ASP A 152 11.17 -15.11 -6.86
N ALA A 153 11.17 -15.85 -5.74
CA ALA A 153 10.45 -17.12 -5.62
C ALA A 153 8.94 -16.96 -5.86
N LEU A 154 8.28 -15.98 -5.23
CA LEU A 154 6.86 -15.71 -5.46
C LEU A 154 6.59 -15.26 -6.90
N HIS A 155 7.46 -14.42 -7.46
CA HIS A 155 7.34 -13.96 -8.83
C HIS A 155 7.38 -15.16 -9.80
N MET A 156 8.39 -16.04 -9.67
CA MET A 156 8.52 -17.26 -10.46
C MET A 156 7.28 -18.15 -10.34
N PHE A 157 6.79 -18.38 -9.11
CA PHE A 157 5.57 -19.15 -8.86
C PHE A 157 4.37 -18.53 -9.56
N ASN A 158 4.15 -17.22 -9.41
CA ASN A 158 3.01 -16.52 -10.01
C ASN A 158 3.09 -16.51 -11.55
N THR A 159 4.29 -16.32 -12.12
CA THR A 159 4.52 -16.40 -13.57
C THR A 159 4.20 -17.80 -14.10
N ALA A 160 4.70 -18.86 -13.44
CA ALA A 160 4.49 -20.24 -13.88
C ALA A 160 3.01 -20.67 -13.81
N MET A 161 2.31 -20.25 -12.77
CA MET A 161 0.90 -20.62 -12.56
C MET A 161 -0.06 -19.81 -13.45
N GLY A 162 0.34 -18.59 -13.81
CA GLY A 162 -0.43 -17.69 -14.67
C GLY A 162 -1.71 -17.14 -14.04
N PRO A 163 -2.35 -16.14 -14.68
CA PRO A 163 -3.49 -15.41 -14.09
C PRO A 163 -4.75 -16.27 -13.92
N LYS A 164 -4.94 -17.30 -14.75
CA LYS A 164 -6.16 -18.14 -14.75
C LYS A 164 -6.31 -18.98 -13.47
N THR A 165 -5.20 -19.33 -12.83
CA THR A 165 -5.19 -20.18 -11.62
C THR A 165 -5.10 -19.36 -10.34
N ARG A 166 -5.06 -18.02 -10.44
CA ARG A 166 -4.75 -17.11 -9.32
C ARG A 166 -5.62 -17.36 -8.08
N GLN A 167 -6.93 -17.50 -8.29
CA GLN A 167 -7.91 -17.72 -7.23
C GLN A 167 -7.83 -19.16 -6.68
N ALA A 168 -7.76 -20.15 -7.58
CA ALA A 168 -7.67 -21.57 -7.22
C ALA A 168 -6.43 -21.87 -6.36
N LEU A 169 -5.31 -21.19 -6.62
CA LEU A 169 -4.05 -21.39 -5.90
C LEU A 169 -3.82 -20.40 -4.75
N SER A 170 -4.84 -19.64 -4.34
CA SER A 170 -4.71 -18.65 -3.25
C SER A 170 -4.20 -19.27 -1.94
N GLN A 171 -4.70 -20.45 -1.56
CA GLN A 171 -4.26 -21.14 -0.35
C GLN A 171 -2.82 -21.65 -0.48
N ALA A 172 -2.45 -22.25 -1.62
CA ALA A 172 -1.09 -22.74 -1.86
C ALA A 172 -0.07 -21.58 -1.83
N ARG A 173 -0.41 -20.45 -2.46
CA ARG A 173 0.42 -19.25 -2.44
C ARG A 173 0.56 -18.65 -1.04
N ARG A 174 -0.51 -18.66 -0.24
CA ARG A 174 -0.45 -18.21 1.16
C ARG A 174 0.52 -19.06 1.97
N LYS A 175 0.48 -20.39 1.83
CA LYS A 175 1.42 -21.30 2.50
C LYS A 175 2.87 -21.05 2.07
N LEU A 176 3.12 -20.90 0.77
CA LEU A 176 4.45 -20.53 0.25
C LEU A 176 4.90 -19.18 0.83
N SER A 177 4.03 -18.16 0.85
CA SER A 177 4.37 -16.84 1.39
C SER A 177 4.75 -16.91 2.87
N GLN A 178 4.01 -17.70 3.67
CA GLN A 178 4.30 -17.91 5.09
C GLN A 178 5.63 -18.64 5.31
N TYR A 179 5.92 -19.66 4.50
CA TYR A 179 7.21 -20.34 4.52
C TYR A 179 8.35 -19.35 4.23
N LEU A 180 8.21 -18.53 3.18
CA LEU A 180 9.22 -17.55 2.80
C LEU A 180 9.44 -16.43 3.84
N GLU A 181 8.38 -16.01 4.56
CA GLU A 181 8.51 -15.06 5.67
C GLU A 181 9.41 -15.58 6.81
N ILE A 182 9.35 -16.88 7.06
CA ILE A 182 10.12 -17.53 8.13
C ILE A 182 11.55 -17.82 7.67
N HIS A 183 11.70 -18.37 6.46
CA HIS A 183 12.98 -18.92 5.98
C HIS A 183 13.83 -17.91 5.19
N ALA A 184 13.24 -16.84 4.69
CA ALA A 184 13.94 -15.81 3.93
C ALA A 184 13.42 -14.38 4.25
N PRO A 185 13.43 -13.97 5.55
CA PRO A 185 13.10 -12.59 5.91
C PRO A 185 14.20 -11.64 5.43
N GLY A 186 13.85 -10.40 5.12
CA GLY A 186 14.84 -9.38 4.82
C GLY A 186 14.31 -8.21 4.01
N GLN A 187 15.23 -7.40 3.50
CA GLN A 187 14.86 -6.29 2.63
C GLN A 187 14.41 -6.83 1.26
N GLY A 188 13.23 -6.41 0.84
CA GLY A 188 12.71 -6.70 -0.50
C GLY A 188 13.47 -5.94 -1.58
N ARG A 189 13.26 -6.33 -2.84
CA ARG A 189 13.87 -5.69 -3.99
C ARG A 189 13.53 -4.20 -4.02
N GLN A 190 14.54 -3.40 -4.35
CA GLN A 190 14.44 -1.96 -4.52
C GLN A 190 14.66 -1.61 -6.00
N PRO A 191 14.00 -0.56 -6.53
CA PRO A 191 14.42 0.05 -7.78
C PRO A 191 15.78 0.73 -7.60
N THR A 192 16.46 1.02 -8.70
CA THR A 192 17.63 1.91 -8.64
C THR A 192 17.22 3.36 -8.39
N SER A 193 18.17 4.20 -7.96
CA SER A 193 17.93 5.65 -7.82
C SER A 193 17.40 6.27 -9.12
N ASP A 194 17.98 5.91 -10.26
CA ASP A 194 17.56 6.39 -11.57
C ASP A 194 16.15 5.95 -11.95
N GLU A 195 15.79 4.69 -11.68
CA GLU A 195 14.45 4.17 -11.92
C GLU A 195 13.40 4.89 -11.05
N ALA A 196 13.69 5.07 -9.77
CA ALA A 196 12.83 5.77 -8.83
C ALA A 196 12.62 7.24 -9.24
N LYS A 197 13.70 7.95 -9.61
CA LYS A 197 13.65 9.34 -10.12
C LYS A 197 12.78 9.45 -11.38
N LYS A 198 13.01 8.57 -12.36
CA LYS A 198 12.24 8.56 -13.61
C LYS A 198 10.76 8.31 -13.35
N PHE A 199 10.45 7.35 -12.48
CA PHE A 199 9.07 7.07 -12.10
C PHE A 199 8.40 8.25 -11.37
N TYR A 200 9.08 8.85 -10.41
CA TYR A 200 8.57 10.02 -9.68
C TYR A 200 8.31 11.22 -10.60
N THR A 201 9.15 11.42 -11.62
CA THR A 201 9.05 12.56 -12.55
C THR A 201 7.68 12.63 -13.24
N PHE A 202 7.02 11.51 -13.53
CA PHE A 202 5.67 11.49 -14.12
C PHE A 202 4.62 12.21 -13.25
N PHE A 203 4.83 12.22 -11.93
CA PHE A 203 3.89 12.78 -10.96
C PHE A 203 4.33 14.13 -10.41
N LYS A 204 5.56 14.57 -10.70
CA LYS A 204 6.17 15.76 -10.09
C LYS A 204 5.30 16.99 -10.25
N GLN A 205 4.77 17.25 -11.45
CA GLN A 205 3.95 18.43 -11.70
C GLN A 205 2.67 18.46 -10.85
N GLY A 206 2.01 17.31 -10.69
CA GLY A 206 0.84 17.17 -9.81
C GLY A 206 1.22 17.29 -8.34
N ASN A 207 2.36 16.71 -7.93
CA ASN A 207 2.89 16.85 -6.58
C ASN A 207 3.18 18.31 -6.22
N ASP A 208 3.80 19.08 -7.12
CA ASP A 208 4.11 20.51 -6.91
C ASP A 208 2.80 21.32 -6.72
N ARG A 209 1.72 21.00 -7.47
CA ARG A 209 0.40 21.61 -7.28
C ARG A 209 -0.23 21.21 -5.94
N VAL A 210 -0.09 19.96 -5.51
CA VAL A 210 -0.56 19.50 -4.21
C VAL A 210 0.20 20.19 -3.07
N ALA A 211 1.52 20.32 -3.16
CA ALA A 211 2.35 21.01 -2.18
C ALA A 211 1.88 22.44 -1.93
N ARG A 212 1.73 23.23 -3.00
CA ARG A 212 1.29 24.64 -2.89
C ARG A 212 -0.13 24.76 -2.38
N THR A 213 -1.03 23.91 -2.88
CA THR A 213 -2.45 23.98 -2.56
C THR A 213 -2.72 23.62 -1.10
N PHE A 214 -2.22 22.47 -0.66
CA PHE A 214 -2.59 21.85 0.62
C PHE A 214 -1.54 22.02 1.72
N PHE A 215 -0.26 22.12 1.39
CA PHE A 215 0.83 22.16 2.37
C PHE A 215 1.48 23.56 2.50
N LYS A 216 1.21 24.47 1.56
CA LYS A 216 1.87 25.80 1.47
C LYS A 216 3.39 25.68 1.30
N GLU A 217 3.81 24.62 0.63
CA GLU A 217 5.19 24.30 0.31
C GLU A 217 5.40 24.27 -1.21
N GLU A 218 6.65 24.38 -1.66
CA GLU A 218 6.99 24.23 -3.08
C GLU A 218 7.22 22.77 -3.48
N ILE A 219 7.68 21.94 -2.54
CA ILE A 219 8.05 20.55 -2.76
C ILE A 219 7.22 19.66 -1.84
N LEU A 220 6.53 18.66 -2.41
CA LEU A 220 5.67 17.77 -1.62
C LEU A 220 6.45 16.72 -0.84
N PHE A 221 7.48 16.17 -1.46
CA PHE A 221 8.32 15.11 -0.89
C PHE A 221 9.80 15.42 -1.09
N PRO A 222 10.66 15.11 -0.10
CA PRO A 222 12.10 15.15 -0.31
C PRO A 222 12.50 14.28 -1.51
N GLU A 223 13.41 14.79 -2.35
CA GLU A 223 13.92 14.11 -3.55
C GLU A 223 15.27 13.44 -3.26
N ASP A 224 15.37 12.73 -2.13
CA ASP A 224 16.60 12.10 -1.58
C ASP A 224 16.93 10.71 -2.17
N PHE A 225 16.57 10.48 -3.45
CA PHE A 225 16.65 9.16 -4.11
C PHE A 225 18.05 8.51 -4.04
N ASP A 226 19.13 9.29 -4.20
CA ASP A 226 20.52 8.79 -4.20
C ASP A 226 20.97 8.26 -2.82
N TYR A 227 20.30 8.69 -1.75
CA TYR A 227 20.57 8.21 -0.40
C TYR A 227 19.70 7.00 -0.03
N GLU A 228 18.58 6.79 -0.74
CA GLU A 228 17.59 5.75 -0.40
C GLU A 228 17.67 4.50 -1.27
N TYR A 229 18.12 4.65 -2.50
CA TYR A 229 18.12 3.57 -3.49
C TYR A 229 19.53 3.30 -3.99
N PRO A 230 19.85 2.04 -4.33
CA PRO A 230 21.14 1.70 -4.90
C PRO A 230 21.30 2.31 -6.30
N GLU A 231 22.54 2.62 -6.69
CA GLU A 231 22.84 3.12 -8.05
C GLU A 231 22.66 2.03 -9.12
N ILE A 232 23.04 0.80 -8.78
CA ILE A 232 23.00 -0.37 -9.66
C ILE A 232 22.01 -1.37 -9.05
N GLU A 233 21.25 -2.04 -9.90
CA GLU A 233 20.37 -3.13 -9.46
C GLU A 233 21.21 -4.19 -8.73
N ASP A 234 20.82 -4.56 -7.51
CA ASP A 234 21.44 -5.67 -6.80
C ASP A 234 21.57 -6.89 -7.72
N SER A 235 22.69 -7.62 -7.65
CA SER A 235 22.94 -8.80 -8.50
C SER A 235 21.72 -9.74 -8.47
N LYS A 236 21.36 -10.25 -9.66
CA LYS A 236 20.32 -11.28 -9.81
C LYS A 236 20.86 -12.63 -9.36
N ASP A 237 21.42 -12.75 -8.15
CA ASP A 237 21.83 -14.06 -7.67
C ASP A 237 20.58 -14.90 -7.41
N HIS A 238 20.38 -15.91 -8.28
CA HIS A 238 19.17 -16.71 -8.48
C HIS A 238 18.87 -17.65 -7.30
N THR A 239 18.61 -17.07 -6.14
CA THR A 239 18.25 -17.81 -4.92
C THR A 239 16.75 -18.12 -4.83
N GLY A 240 15.90 -17.40 -5.58
CA GLY A 240 14.45 -17.66 -5.60
C GLY A 240 14.08 -19.07 -6.07
N ALA A 241 14.78 -19.60 -7.08
CA ALA A 241 14.60 -20.97 -7.55
C ALA A 241 14.97 -22.00 -6.47
N GLN A 242 16.05 -21.76 -5.74
CA GLN A 242 16.51 -22.61 -4.64
C GLN A 242 15.50 -22.61 -3.49
N LEU A 243 14.94 -21.44 -3.13
CA LEU A 243 13.90 -21.33 -2.10
C LEU A 243 12.61 -22.07 -2.51
N LEU A 244 12.24 -22.02 -3.79
CA LEU A 244 11.12 -22.81 -4.29
C LEU A 244 11.39 -24.31 -4.18
N ALA A 245 12.59 -24.77 -4.57
CA ALA A 245 12.99 -26.16 -4.45
C ALA A 245 12.91 -26.64 -2.99
N GLN A 246 13.50 -25.88 -2.06
CA GLN A 246 13.44 -26.16 -0.62
C GLN A 246 12.00 -26.22 -0.09
N TYR A 247 11.12 -25.32 -0.56
CA TYR A 247 9.70 -25.36 -0.18
C TYR A 247 9.02 -26.65 -0.67
N PHE A 248 9.28 -27.09 -1.90
CA PHE A 248 8.70 -28.34 -2.41
C PHE A 248 9.27 -29.57 -1.71
N GLU A 249 10.56 -29.59 -1.38
CA GLU A 249 11.18 -30.63 -0.54
C GLU A 249 10.51 -30.69 0.84
N HIS A 250 10.32 -29.54 1.49
CA HIS A 250 9.59 -29.43 2.76
C HIS A 250 8.16 -29.98 2.67
N LEU A 251 7.44 -29.72 1.58
CA LEU A 251 6.09 -30.27 1.38
C LEU A 251 6.09 -31.79 1.22
N ILE A 252 7.10 -32.36 0.56
CA ILE A 252 7.24 -33.81 0.37
C ILE A 252 7.54 -34.46 1.73
N GLU A 253 8.47 -33.90 2.50
CA GLU A 253 8.83 -34.42 3.84
C GLU A 253 7.67 -34.31 4.85
N ALA A 254 6.85 -33.25 4.74
CA ALA A 254 5.69 -33.03 5.60
C ALA A 254 4.47 -33.91 5.26
N GLN A 255 4.54 -34.73 4.20
CA GLN A 255 3.54 -35.74 3.87
C GLN A 255 4.03 -37.14 4.27
N PRO A 256 3.82 -37.58 5.53
CA PRO A 256 4.09 -38.96 5.89
C PRO A 256 3.05 -39.86 5.20
N GLU A 257 3.51 -40.65 4.22
CA GLU A 257 2.87 -41.85 3.68
C GLU A 257 1.33 -41.79 3.50
N SER A 258 0.87 -41.14 2.43
CA SER A 258 -0.42 -41.47 1.80
C SER A 258 -0.26 -42.02 0.38
N MET A 259 0.94 -42.51 0.06
CA MET A 259 1.27 -43.20 -1.20
C MET A 259 1.52 -44.70 -1.03
N SER A 260 1.27 -45.23 0.18
CA SER A 260 1.25 -46.66 0.48
C SER A 260 -0.19 -47.10 0.80
N ARG A 261 -1.05 -47.14 -0.22
CA ARG A 261 -2.25 -47.99 -0.24
C ARG A 261 -2.76 -48.17 -1.67
N GLU A 262 -2.37 -49.35 -2.18
CA GLU A 262 -2.93 -50.18 -3.27
C GLU A 262 -2.90 -49.66 -4.71
#